data_AF-A0A914PJF5-F1
#
_entry.id   AF-A0A914PJF5-F1
#
_cell.length_a   1.000
_cell.length_b   1.000
_cell.length_c   1.000
_cell.angle_alpha   90.00
_cell.angle_beta   90.00
_cell.angle_gamma   90.00
#
_symmetry.space_group_name_H-M   'P 1'
#
loop_
_entity.id
_entity.type
_entity.pdbx_description
1 polymer ?
#
loop_
_entity_poly.entity_id
_entity_poly.type
_entity_poly.pdbx_seq_one_letter_code
_entity_poly.pdbx_strand_id
1 'polypeptide(L)'
;MTLPVFAKKVKKLASLQILNLKLLLNGRGFSKFKKNYKLKGEIGQGGFGIVYSAIRVSDEMPVAVKFIERRHVREWGKLNDERVPMEICMLARCSKIQGVIKLLDWYSMPEGFLIVMERPSPCIDLFDFIRRQNLLTEDVSNIFLSF
;
A
#
# COMPACT_ATOMS: atom_id res chain seq x y z
N MET A 1 29.79 19.49 20.88
CA MET A 1 29.09 18.23 20.51
C MET A 1 30.06 17.08 20.78
N THR A 2 29.68 16.05 21.54
CA THR A 2 30.61 14.96 21.90
C THR A 2 30.86 14.04 20.69
N LEU A 3 32.08 13.51 20.56
CA LEU A 3 32.49 12.54 19.52
C LEU A 3 31.46 11.41 19.26
N PRO A 4 30.83 10.80 20.29
CA PRO A 4 29.82 9.75 20.10
C PRO A 4 28.53 10.22 19.42
N VAL A 5 28.11 11.47 19.66
CA VAL A 5 26.90 12.06 19.06
C VAL A 5 27.13 12.38 17.59
N PHE A 6 28.33 12.85 17.25
CA PHE A 6 28.73 13.11 15.88
C PHE A 6 28.81 11.81 15.06
N ALA A 7 29.44 10.77 15.58
CA ALA A 7 29.51 9.46 14.92
C ALA A 7 28.12 8.85 14.66
N LYS A 8 27.17 8.97 15.60
CA LYS A 8 25.78 8.55 15.40
C LYS A 8 25.08 9.31 14.26
N LYS A 9 25.29 10.63 14.17
CA LYS A 9 24.74 11.46 13.08
C LYS A 9 25.30 11.04 11.71
N VAL A 10 26.63 10.86 11.61
CA VAL A 10 27.29 10.44 10.37
C VAL A 10 26.80 9.06 9.92
N LYS A 11 26.69 8.08 10.84
CA LYS A 11 26.17 6.74 10.54
C LYS A 11 24.72 6.79 10.03
N LYS A 12 23.88 7.65 10.64
CA LYS A 12 22.49 7.85 10.19
C LYS A 12 22.43 8.47 8.79
N LEU A 13 23.24 9.50 8.52
CA LEU A 13 23.34 10.14 7.20
C LEU A 13 23.81 9.16 6.13
N ALA A 14 24.88 8.39 6.39
CA ALA A 14 25.36 7.36 5.48
C ALA A 14 24.30 6.28 5.23
N SER A 15 23.57 5.85 6.26
CA SER A 15 22.48 4.88 6.10
C SER A 15 21.33 5.41 5.26
N LEU A 16 20.99 6.70 5.38
CA LEU A 16 19.98 7.38 4.57
C LEU A 16 20.43 7.49 3.10
N GLN A 17 21.69 7.85 2.85
CA GLN A 17 22.25 7.92 1.50
C GLN A 17 22.29 6.55 0.83
N ILE A 18 22.70 5.50 1.56
CA ILE A 18 22.71 4.12 1.06
C ILE A 18 21.28 3.64 0.78
N LEU A 19 20.32 3.99 1.64
CA LEU A 19 18.92 3.67 1.43
C LEU A 19 18.38 4.36 0.17
N ASN A 20 18.63 5.66 0.00
CA ASN A 20 18.21 6.41 -1.19
C ASN A 20 18.85 5.86 -2.47
N LEU A 21 20.13 5.48 -2.43
CA LEU A 21 20.81 4.87 -3.56
C LEU A 21 20.21 3.51 -3.92
N LYS A 22 19.94 2.65 -2.92
CA LYS A 22 19.22 1.38 -3.15
C LYS A 22 17.82 1.59 -3.72
N LEU A 23 17.08 2.59 -3.22
CA LEU A 23 15.75 2.93 -3.74
C LEU A 23 15.79 3.40 -5.21
N LEU A 24 16.83 4.17 -5.58
CA LEU A 24 17.07 4.59 -6.96
C LEU A 24 17.43 3.39 -7.86
N LEU A 25 18.23 2.45 -7.35
CA LEU A 25 18.69 1.28 -8.11
C LEU A 25 17.62 0.19 -8.28
N ASN A 26 16.71 0.02 -7.31
CA ASN A 26 15.73 -1.07 -7.32
C ASN A 26 14.57 -0.86 -8.33
N GLY A 27 14.54 0.24 -9.08
CA GLY A 27 13.54 0.50 -10.13
C GLY A 27 12.09 0.72 -9.65
N ARG A 28 11.80 0.46 -8.37
CA ARG A 28 10.49 0.63 -7.71
C ARG A 28 10.30 2.00 -7.05
N GLY A 29 11.01 3.02 -7.52
CA GLY A 29 10.93 4.37 -6.99
C GLY A 29 9.66 5.13 -7.42
N PHE A 30 9.38 6.24 -6.73
CA PHE A 30 8.21 7.08 -7.02
C PHE A 30 8.17 7.64 -8.45
N SER A 31 9.32 7.88 -9.07
CA SER A 31 9.40 8.30 -10.48
C SER A 31 8.85 7.23 -11.44
N LYS A 32 9.02 5.93 -11.12
CA LYS A 32 8.44 4.83 -11.91
C LYS A 32 6.94 4.74 -11.67
N PHE A 33 6.49 4.90 -10.42
CA PHE A 33 5.07 4.96 -10.07
C PHE A 33 4.34 6.03 -10.91
N LYS A 34 4.84 7.26 -10.96
CA LYS A 34 4.21 8.36 -11.72
C LYS A 34 4.11 8.11 -13.22
N LYS A 35 4.98 7.27 -13.79
CA LYS A 35 4.91 6.89 -15.21
C LYS A 35 3.78 5.88 -15.47
N ASN A 36 3.51 5.03 -14.48
CA ASN A 36 2.56 3.92 -14.60
C ASN A 36 1.16 4.25 -14.07
N TYR A 37 1.04 5.24 -13.17
CA TYR A 37 -0.19 5.55 -12.46
C TYR A 37 -0.43 7.06 -12.30
N LYS A 38 -1.69 7.46 -12.47
CA LYS A 38 -2.17 8.82 -12.20
C LYS A 38 -3.01 8.82 -10.92
N LEU A 39 -2.43 9.32 -9.82
CA LEU A 39 -3.14 9.55 -8.56
C LEU A 39 -4.30 10.54 -8.74
N LYS A 40 -5.36 10.31 -7.98
CA LYS A 40 -6.58 11.13 -7.92
C LYS A 40 -6.82 11.52 -6.45
N GLY A 41 -8.08 11.62 -6.04
CA GLY A 41 -8.46 12.00 -4.69
C GLY A 41 -8.25 10.88 -3.68
N GLU A 42 -8.06 11.27 -2.43
CA GLU A 42 -8.17 10.40 -1.27
C GLU A 42 -9.58 9.80 -1.18
N ILE A 43 -9.66 8.51 -0.88
CA ILE A 43 -10.92 7.76 -0.72
C ILE A 43 -11.07 7.14 0.67
N GLY A 44 -10.05 7.24 1.52
CA GLY A 44 -10.12 6.82 2.91
C GLY A 44 -8.82 7.04 3.66
N GLN A 45 -8.93 7.34 4.95
CA GLN A 45 -7.80 7.50 5.86
C GLN A 45 -8.14 6.90 7.22
N GLY A 46 -7.17 6.21 7.83
CA GLY A 46 -7.32 5.64 9.17
C GLY A 46 -6.00 5.11 9.71
N GLY A 47 -6.08 4.28 10.76
CA GLY A 47 -4.89 3.72 11.44
C GLY A 47 -3.99 2.86 10.55
N PHE A 48 -4.49 2.45 9.38
CA PHE A 48 -3.76 1.62 8.41
C PHE A 48 -3.04 2.43 7.33
N GLY A 49 -3.16 3.76 7.33
CA GLY A 49 -2.59 4.64 6.31
C GLY A 49 -3.66 5.41 5.54
N ILE A 50 -3.26 5.93 4.38
CA ILE A 50 -4.12 6.74 3.49
C ILE A 50 -4.30 5.97 2.19
N VAL A 51 -5.53 5.92 1.68
CA VAL A 51 -5.87 5.26 0.43
C VAL A 51 -6.36 6.31 -0.58
N TYR A 52 -5.75 6.29 -1.76
CA TYR A 52 -6.09 7.15 -2.87
C TYR A 52 -6.74 6.34 -3.99
N SER A 53 -7.66 6.97 -4.72
CA SER A 53 -8.00 6.49 -6.06
C SER A 53 -6.87 6.83 -7.03
N ALA A 54 -6.65 5.97 -8.02
CA ALA A 54 -5.75 6.25 -9.13
C ALA A 54 -6.22 5.52 -10.40
N ILE A 55 -5.59 5.86 -11.53
CA ILE A 55 -5.79 5.21 -12.82
C ILE A 55 -4.46 4.67 -13.31
N ARG A 56 -4.41 3.41 -13.73
CA ARG A 56 -3.25 2.83 -14.42
C ARG A 56 -3.18 3.38 -15.85
N VAL A 57 -2.01 3.86 -16.24
CA VAL A 57 -1.84 4.59 -17.51
C VAL A 57 -1.92 3.68 -18.72
N SER A 58 -1.49 2.41 -18.61
CA SER A 58 -1.41 1.50 -19.75
C SER A 58 -2.75 1.10 -20.35
N ASP A 59 -3.81 1.10 -19.55
CA ASP A 59 -5.11 0.53 -19.91
C ASP A 59 -6.29 1.23 -19.23
N GLU A 60 -6.04 2.40 -18.62
CA GLU A 60 -7.02 3.22 -17.91
C GLU A 60 -7.74 2.50 -16.75
N MET A 61 -7.22 1.37 -16.28
CA MET A 61 -7.85 0.59 -15.22
C MET A 61 -7.89 1.38 -13.90
N PRO A 62 -9.06 1.48 -13.23
CA PRO A 62 -9.13 2.03 -11.89
C PRO A 62 -8.39 1.18 -10.87
N VAL A 63 -7.60 1.83 -10.02
CA VAL A 63 -6.84 1.17 -8.95
C VAL A 63 -6.96 1.95 -7.64
N ALA A 64 -6.64 1.28 -6.53
CA ALA A 64 -6.49 1.87 -5.22
C ALA A 64 -4.99 1.92 -4.89
N VAL A 65 -4.54 3.02 -4.31
CA VAL A 65 -3.15 3.19 -3.90
C VAL A 65 -3.12 3.50 -2.42
N LYS A 66 -2.63 2.54 -1.63
CA LYS A 66 -2.45 2.72 -0.20
C LYS A 66 -1.05 3.19 0.10
N PHE A 67 -0.93 4.33 0.79
CA PHE A 67 0.32 4.85 1.30
C PHE A 67 0.51 4.44 2.76
N ILE A 68 1.65 3.82 3.04
CA ILE A 68 2.09 3.46 4.40
C ILE A 68 3.41 4.18 4.67
N GLU A 69 3.40 5.10 5.63
CA GLU A 69 4.62 5.73 6.12
C GLU A 69 5.57 4.69 6.69
N ARG A 70 6.87 4.79 6.36
CA ARG A 70 7.85 3.78 6.77
C ARG A 70 7.97 3.62 8.29
N ARG A 71 7.77 4.71 9.04
CA ARG A 71 7.77 4.71 10.51
C ARG A 71 6.57 3.96 11.12
N HIS A 72 5.49 3.78 10.36
CA HIS A 72 4.30 3.04 10.80
C HIS A 72 4.34 1.55 10.41
N VAL A 73 5.38 1.10 9.70
CA VAL A 73 5.56 -0.32 9.37
C VAL A 73 6.03 -1.08 10.61
N ARG A 74 5.07 -1.76 11.26
CA ARG A 74 5.32 -2.58 12.46
C ARG A 74 5.98 -3.92 12.15
N GLU A 75 5.54 -4.54 11.06
CA GLU A 75 5.99 -5.87 10.66
C GLU A 75 6.57 -5.87 9.25
N TRP A 76 7.67 -6.59 9.09
CA TRP A 76 8.45 -6.65 7.86
C TRP A 76 8.54 -8.09 7.37
N GLY A 77 8.37 -8.27 6.07
CA GLY A 77 8.56 -9.53 5.37
C GLY A 77 9.60 -9.41 4.26
N LYS A 78 9.67 -10.46 3.44
CA LYS A 78 10.57 -10.56 2.29
C LYS A 78 9.77 -11.02 1.07
N LEU A 79 9.88 -10.30 -0.04
CA LEU A 79 9.26 -10.62 -1.32
C LEU A 79 10.31 -10.46 -2.42
N ASN A 80 10.64 -11.54 -3.15
CA ASN A 80 11.68 -11.55 -4.18
C ASN A 80 13.00 -10.89 -3.73
N ASP A 81 13.48 -11.30 -2.56
CA ASP A 81 14.67 -10.75 -1.90
C ASP A 81 14.61 -9.29 -1.42
N GLU A 82 13.49 -8.60 -1.59
CA GLU A 82 13.29 -7.25 -1.09
C GLU A 82 12.58 -7.24 0.27
N ARG A 83 13.08 -6.41 1.20
CA ARG A 83 12.46 -6.18 2.50
C ARG A 83 11.29 -5.20 2.36
N VAL A 84 10.08 -5.68 2.62
CA VAL A 84 8.82 -4.96 2.41
C VAL A 84 7.92 -5.05 3.65
N PRO A 85 6.92 -4.16 3.81
CA PRO A 85 5.87 -4.34 4.81
C PRO A 85 5.20 -5.71 4.70
N MET A 86 4.89 -6.34 5.83
CA MET A 86 4.23 -7.65 5.85
C MET A 86 2.92 -7.65 5.06
N GLU A 87 2.22 -6.51 5.03
CA GLU A 87 1.00 -6.33 4.22
C GLU A 87 1.23 -6.64 2.73
N ILE A 88 2.34 -6.21 2.14
CA ILE A 88 2.68 -6.50 0.74
C ILE A 88 2.92 -8.00 0.55
N CYS A 89 3.63 -8.64 1.49
CA CYS A 89 3.88 -10.08 1.45
C CYS A 89 2.59 -10.89 1.50
N MET A 90 1.67 -10.53 2.41
CA MET A 90 0.41 -11.25 2.56
C MET A 90 -0.50 -11.08 1.34
N LEU A 91 -0.63 -9.85 0.82
CA LEU A 91 -1.41 -9.62 -0.40
C LEU A 91 -0.83 -10.39 -1.61
N ALA A 92 0.50 -10.45 -1.74
CA ALA A 92 1.13 -11.24 -2.79
C ALA A 92 0.82 -12.74 -2.66
N ARG A 93 0.86 -13.29 -1.45
CA ARG A 93 0.53 -14.71 -1.17
C ARG A 93 -0.94 -15.03 -1.43
N CYS A 94 -1.84 -14.10 -1.11
CA CYS A 94 -3.28 -14.27 -1.29
C CYS A 94 -3.78 -13.90 -2.70
N SER A 95 -2.90 -13.49 -3.62
CA SER A 95 -3.26 -12.98 -4.97
C SER A 95 -4.12 -13.93 -5.82
N LYS A 96 -4.08 -15.24 -5.54
CA LYS A 96 -4.86 -16.27 -6.24
C LYS A 96 -6.17 -16.64 -5.55
N ILE A 97 -6.44 -16.11 -4.37
CA ILE A 97 -7.65 -16.40 -3.60
C ILE A 97 -8.78 -15.50 -4.09
N GLN A 98 -9.91 -16.10 -4.46
CA GLN A 98 -11.10 -15.36 -4.89
C GLN A 98 -11.67 -14.54 -3.73
N GLY A 99 -12.14 -13.32 -4.01
CA GLY A 99 -12.69 -12.41 -3.01
C GLY A 99 -11.65 -11.59 -2.23
N VAL A 100 -10.36 -11.87 -2.37
CA VAL A 100 -9.29 -11.05 -1.77
C VAL A 100 -8.84 -9.96 -2.75
N ILE A 101 -8.78 -8.72 -2.26
CA ILE A 101 -8.24 -7.59 -3.02
C ILE A 101 -6.81 -7.89 -3.51
N LYS A 102 -6.63 -7.95 -4.82
CA LYS A 102 -5.37 -8.30 -5.48
C LYS A 102 -4.34 -7.19 -5.40
N LEU A 103 -3.12 -7.57 -5.03
CA LEU A 103 -1.92 -6.76 -5.26
C LEU A 103 -1.61 -6.71 -6.75
N LEU A 104 -1.53 -5.49 -7.32
CA LEU A 104 -1.13 -5.28 -8.71
C LEU A 104 0.34 -4.90 -8.83
N ASP A 105 0.81 -4.03 -7.93
CA ASP A 105 2.19 -3.57 -7.90
C ASP A 105 2.50 -2.90 -6.56
N TRP A 106 3.77 -2.57 -6.31
CA TRP A 106 4.16 -1.77 -5.18
C TRP A 106 5.43 -0.96 -5.44
N TYR A 107 5.55 0.15 -4.73
CA TYR A 107 6.66 1.09 -4.86
C TYR A 107 7.20 1.47 -3.50
N SER A 108 8.49 1.77 -3.47
CA SER A 108 9.20 2.20 -2.27
C SER A 108 9.82 3.57 -2.51
N MET A 109 9.56 4.49 -1.60
CA MET A 109 10.09 5.86 -1.60
C MET A 109 10.60 6.20 -0.21
N PRO A 110 11.46 7.21 -0.01
CA PRO A 110 12.05 7.51 1.30
C PRO A 110 11.04 7.67 2.45
N GLU A 111 9.85 8.17 2.14
CA GLU A 111 8.76 8.44 3.08
C GLU A 111 7.99 7.16 3.48
N GLY A 112 7.87 6.20 2.56
CA GLY A 112 7.03 5.03 2.79
C GLY A 112 6.93 4.08 1.60
N PHE A 113 5.82 3.34 1.58
CA PHE A 113 5.48 2.40 0.53
C PHE A 113 4.14 2.80 -0.09
N LEU A 114 4.04 2.65 -1.41
CA LEU A 114 2.78 2.72 -2.15
C LEU A 114 2.40 1.30 -2.56
N ILE A 115 1.24 0.84 -2.13
CA ILE A 115 0.70 -0.47 -2.46
C ILE A 115 -0.41 -0.24 -3.48
N VAL A 116 -0.23 -0.76 -4.70
CA VAL A 116 -1.21 -0.63 -5.77
C VAL A 116 -2.07 -1.89 -5.81
N MET A 117 -3.38 -1.69 -5.68
CA MET A 117 -4.35 -2.76 -5.51
C MET A 117 -5.48 -2.61 -6.52
N GLU A 118 -6.18 -3.71 -6.79
CA GLU A 118 -7.43 -3.63 -7.55
C GLU A 118 -8.44 -2.71 -6.84
N ARG A 119 -9.26 -2.03 -7.64
CA ARG A 119 -10.34 -1.18 -7.13
C ARG A 119 -11.61 -1.49 -7.90
N PRO A 120 -12.52 -2.29 -7.32
CA PRO A 120 -13.87 -2.43 -7.86
C PRO A 120 -14.50 -1.04 -8.02
N SER A 121 -15.23 -0.82 -9.12
CA SER A 121 -15.90 0.45 -9.37
C SER A 121 -17.16 0.20 -10.22
N PRO A 122 -18.36 0.59 -9.74
CA PRO A 122 -18.63 1.24 -8.45
C PRO A 122 -18.36 0.31 -7.25
N CYS A 123 -18.05 0.89 -6.08
CA CYS A 123 -17.84 0.14 -4.85
C CYS A 123 -18.30 0.93 -3.61
N ILE A 124 -18.63 0.19 -2.55
CA ILE A 124 -18.88 0.69 -1.19
C ILE A 124 -18.33 -0.37 -0.23
N ASP A 125 -17.74 0.04 0.89
CA ASP A 125 -17.37 -0.94 1.91
C ASP A 125 -18.60 -1.43 2.69
N LEU A 126 -18.48 -2.60 3.30
CA LEU A 126 -19.59 -3.24 4.00
C LEU A 126 -20.07 -2.43 5.20
N PHE A 127 -19.18 -1.68 5.86
CA PHE A 127 -19.53 -0.84 7.01
C PHE A 127 -20.48 0.28 6.57
N ASP A 128 -20.13 0.99 5.50
CA ASP A 128 -20.97 2.04 4.91
C ASP A 128 -22.25 1.48 4.30
N PHE A 129 -22.22 0.28 3.71
CA PHE A 129 -23.42 -0.39 3.22
C PHE A 129 -24.41 -0.68 4.35
N ILE A 130 -23.95 -1.29 5.45
CA ILE A 130 -24.77 -1.57 6.64
C ILE A 130 -25.32 -0.27 7.22
N ARG A 131 -24.48 0.76 7.36
CA ARG A 131 -24.89 2.07 7.89
C ARG A 131 -26.04 2.70 7.09
N ARG A 132 -26.11 2.44 5.78
CA ARG A 132 -27.19 2.95 4.91
C ARG A 132 -28.49 2.14 5.00
N GLN A 133 -28.42 0.86 5.37
CA GLN A 133 -29.57 -0.05 5.43
C GLN A 133 -30.18 -0.19 6.84
N ASN A 134 -29.56 0.38 7.88
CA ASN A 134 -29.86 0.20 9.32
C ASN A 134 -29.68 -1.25 9.82
N LEU A 135 -30.33 -2.24 9.20
CA LEU A 135 -30.25 -3.66 9.51
C LEU A 135 -30.23 -4.47 8.20
N LEU A 136 -29.36 -5.48 8.12
CA LEU A 136 -29.39 -6.44 7.02
C LEU A 136 -30.37 -7.56 7.37
N THR A 137 -31.17 -8.00 6.39
CA THR A 137 -31.92 -9.25 6.53
C THR A 137 -30.97 -10.44 6.50
N GLU A 138 -31.42 -11.59 7.01
CA GLU A 138 -30.63 -12.82 6.99
C GLU A 138 -30.27 -13.23 5.55
N ASP A 139 -31.23 -13.13 4.62
CA ASP A 139 -31.02 -13.44 3.20
C ASP A 139 -29.87 -12.61 2.58
N VAL A 140 -29.84 -11.30 2.88
CA VAL A 140 -28.77 -10.42 2.36
C VAL A 140 -27.45 -10.70 3.08
N SER A 141 -27.49 -11.02 4.37
CA SER A 141 -26.30 -11.35 5.16
C SER A 141 -25.62 -12.63 4.66
N ASN A 142 -26.40 -13.62 4.25
CA ASN A 142 -25.91 -14.90 3.71
C ASN A 142 -25.09 -14.72 2.43
N ILE A 143 -25.34 -13.67 1.63
CA ILE A 143 -24.55 -13.36 0.44
C ILE A 143 -23.09 -13.00 0.80
N PHE A 144 -22.87 -12.35 1.95
CA PHE A 144 -21.53 -11.92 2.38
C PHE A 144 -20.79 -12.95 3.22
N LEU A 145 -21.51 -13.86 3.89
CA LEU A 145 -20.94 -14.80 4.88
C LEU A 145 -20.86 -16.25 4.39
N SER A 146 -21.43 -16.57 3.22
CA SER A 146 -21.30 -17.90 2.62
C SER A 146 -19.99 -17.97 1.84
N PHE A 147 -19.04 -18.78 2.31
CA PHE A 147 -17.74 -19.03 1.67
C PHE A 147 -17.58 -20.53 1.37
#